data_AF-A0A423HJ44-F1
#
_entry.id   AF-A0A423HJ44-F1
#
_cell.length_a   1.000
_cell.length_b   1.000
_cell.length_c   1.000
_cell.angle_alpha   90.00
_cell.angle_beta   90.00
_cell.angle_gamma   90.00
#
_symmetry.space_group_name_H-M   'P 1'
#
loop_
_entity.id
_entity.type
_entity.pdbx_description
1 polymer ?
#
loop_
_entity_poly.entity_id
_entity_poly.type
_entity_poly.pdbx_seq_one_letter_code
_entity_poly.pdbx_strand_id
1 'polypeptide(L)'
;MRRNLRFIWDDARVDADFHADSTAVLDAAEDISIRARMALAIGLYEWVVWRFDGLHNHTEPEQVLQASWCSTVDPRYLKYFEFERRQWTGPIDGPLWCAMTHLSFGLNNGYAYEGDLYSALGFLYRLAAHVLPERSVLDRWMQPILIRLGQHYPVQTIDPFADLFDYRIGEQLGPLIGRDVLDPALPPNMARDRQFLSETLANAVATKNPFLATPEDLKDLDFEGEPYLLPHF
;
A
#
# COMPACT_ATOMS: atom_id res chain seq x y z
N MET A 1 -5.07 8.20 -24.12
CA MET A 1 -4.31 6.93 -24.22
C MET A 1 -4.77 5.85 -23.24
N ARG A 2 -5.39 6.16 -22.08
CA ARG A 2 -5.81 5.16 -21.04
C ARG A 2 -6.85 4.11 -21.49
N ARG A 3 -7.72 4.42 -22.45
CA ARG A 3 -8.85 3.53 -22.81
C ARG A 3 -8.51 2.31 -23.68
N ASN A 4 -7.28 2.19 -24.16
CA ASN A 4 -6.89 1.05 -24.99
C ASN A 4 -6.23 -0.04 -24.12
N LEU A 5 -6.82 -1.23 -24.05
CA LEU A 5 -6.24 -2.38 -23.35
C LEU A 5 -5.28 -3.08 -24.32
N ARG A 6 -3.98 -3.02 -24.03
CA ARG A 6 -2.90 -3.60 -24.86
C ARG A 6 -2.08 -4.62 -24.09
N PHE A 7 -2.77 -5.47 -23.32
CA PHE A 7 -2.17 -6.59 -22.60
C PHE A 7 -3.13 -7.77 -22.63
N ILE A 8 -2.58 -8.97 -22.42
CA ILE A 8 -3.36 -10.18 -22.21
C ILE A 8 -3.51 -10.37 -20.71
N TRP A 9 -4.71 -10.75 -20.27
CA TRP A 9 -4.98 -11.03 -18.88
C TRP A 9 -5.47 -12.46 -18.68
N ASP A 10 -4.75 -13.19 -17.85
CA ASP A 10 -5.14 -14.45 -17.25
C ASP A 10 -4.39 -14.56 -15.91
N ASP A 11 -5.12 -14.52 -14.80
CA ASP A 11 -4.54 -14.59 -13.46
C ASP A 11 -3.94 -15.97 -13.15
N ALA A 12 -4.32 -17.02 -13.90
CA ALA A 12 -3.68 -18.32 -13.81
C ALA A 12 -2.30 -18.36 -14.51
N ARG A 13 -1.94 -17.30 -15.24
CA ARG A 13 -0.71 -17.21 -16.04
C ARG A 13 0.21 -16.09 -15.60
N VAL A 14 0.04 -15.55 -14.40
CA VAL A 14 0.84 -14.42 -13.90
C VAL A 14 2.35 -14.68 -14.03
N ASP A 15 2.84 -15.86 -13.65
CA ASP A 15 4.27 -16.20 -13.77
C ASP A 15 4.76 -16.27 -15.22
N ALA A 16 3.87 -16.61 -16.16
CA ALA A 16 4.19 -16.71 -17.57
C ALA A 16 4.12 -15.35 -18.28
N ASP A 17 3.22 -14.47 -17.85
CA ASP A 17 2.89 -13.24 -18.56
C ASP A 17 3.56 -11.99 -17.95
N PHE A 18 3.98 -12.03 -16.68
CA PHE A 18 4.64 -10.89 -16.02
C PHE A 18 6.16 -10.96 -16.21
N HIS A 19 6.67 -10.13 -17.11
CA HIS A 19 8.10 -10.14 -17.48
C HIS A 19 8.96 -9.05 -16.81
N ALA A 20 8.36 -8.19 -15.99
CA ALA A 20 9.13 -7.14 -15.32
C ALA A 20 10.01 -7.73 -14.21
N ASP A 21 11.27 -7.29 -14.17
CA ASP A 21 12.22 -7.64 -13.12
C ASP A 21 12.02 -6.72 -11.90
N SER A 22 11.67 -7.31 -10.76
CA SER A 22 11.45 -6.59 -9.50
C SER A 22 12.68 -6.52 -8.60
N THR A 23 13.83 -7.09 -8.98
CA THR A 23 15.02 -7.16 -8.11
C THR A 23 15.43 -5.80 -7.57
N ALA A 24 15.54 -4.77 -8.42
CA ALA A 24 15.93 -3.43 -7.96
C ALA A 24 14.93 -2.79 -6.96
N VAL A 25 13.65 -3.14 -7.05
CA VAL A 25 12.62 -2.68 -6.10
C VAL A 25 12.76 -3.41 -4.77
N LEU A 26 13.02 -4.72 -4.81
CA LEU A 26 13.18 -5.55 -3.61
C LEU A 26 14.48 -5.23 -2.88
N ASP A 27 15.59 -5.08 -3.60
CA ASP A 27 16.88 -4.69 -3.03
C ASP A 27 16.77 -3.33 -2.31
N ALA A 28 16.12 -2.34 -2.95
CA ALA A 28 15.90 -1.04 -2.32
C ALA A 28 14.92 -1.11 -1.12
N ALA A 29 14.03 -2.10 -1.08
CA ALA A 29 13.10 -2.28 0.02
C ALA A 29 13.78 -2.78 1.31
N GLU A 30 14.94 -3.45 1.20
CA GLU A 30 15.73 -3.90 2.36
C GLU A 30 16.27 -2.73 3.19
N ASP A 31 16.57 -1.61 2.53
CA ASP A 31 17.22 -0.45 3.13
C ASP A 31 16.26 0.60 3.71
N ILE A 32 14.94 0.40 3.56
CA ILE A 32 13.92 1.37 3.99
C ILE A 32 13.06 0.83 5.14
N SER A 33 12.44 1.74 5.89
CA SER A 33 11.55 1.38 7.01
C SER A 33 10.32 0.57 6.54
N ILE A 34 9.71 -0.18 7.45
CA ILE A 34 8.49 -0.97 7.16
C ILE A 34 7.40 -0.04 6.61
N ARG A 35 7.18 1.13 7.22
CA ARG A 35 6.20 2.11 6.74
C ARG A 35 6.52 2.63 5.35
N ALA A 36 7.80 2.80 5.01
CA ALA A 36 8.21 3.19 3.66
C ALA A 36 7.91 2.10 2.62
N ARG A 37 8.10 0.82 2.98
CA ARG A 37 7.70 -0.32 2.16
C ARG A 37 6.17 -0.38 1.98
N MET A 38 5.41 -0.14 3.04
CA MET A 38 3.94 -0.05 2.97
C MET A 38 3.50 1.08 2.02
N ALA A 39 4.06 2.29 2.18
CA ALA A 39 3.77 3.42 1.30
C ALA A 39 4.15 3.14 -0.17
N LEU A 40 5.28 2.46 -0.41
CA LEU A 40 5.69 2.05 -1.76
C LEU A 40 4.70 1.04 -2.37
N ALA A 41 4.25 0.05 -1.60
CA ALA A 41 3.23 -0.90 -2.04
C ALA A 41 1.91 -0.21 -2.39
N ILE A 42 1.49 0.76 -1.57
CA ILE A 42 0.31 1.60 -1.84
C ILE A 42 0.50 2.41 -3.12
N GLY A 43 1.67 3.02 -3.34
CA GLY A 43 1.97 3.76 -4.57
C GLY A 43 1.92 2.88 -5.83
N LEU A 44 2.43 1.65 -5.75
CA LEU A 44 2.31 0.68 -6.84
C LEU A 44 0.86 0.29 -7.11
N TYR A 45 0.07 0.12 -6.05
CA TYR A 45 -1.36 -0.10 -6.17
C TYR A 45 -2.09 1.10 -6.80
N GLU A 46 -1.73 2.34 -6.44
CA GLU A 46 -2.27 3.56 -7.06
C GLU A 46 -2.06 3.59 -8.58
N TRP A 47 -0.92 3.09 -9.08
CA TRP A 47 -0.68 2.95 -10.52
C TRP A 47 -1.68 2.02 -11.19
N VAL A 48 -2.04 0.91 -10.54
CA VAL A 48 -3.02 -0.05 -11.05
C VAL A 48 -4.42 0.56 -11.02
N VAL A 49 -4.82 1.22 -9.92
CA VAL A 49 -6.12 1.91 -9.83
C VAL A 49 -6.22 3.01 -10.89
N TRP A 50 -5.21 3.87 -10.98
CA TRP A 50 -5.14 4.94 -11.99
C TRP A 50 -5.21 4.41 -13.42
N ARG A 51 -4.64 3.24 -13.67
CA ARG A 51 -4.66 2.60 -14.99
C ARG A 51 -6.09 2.27 -15.43
N PHE A 52 -6.94 1.88 -14.50
CA PHE A 52 -8.31 1.42 -14.78
C PHE A 52 -9.39 2.44 -14.41
N ASP A 53 -9.00 3.60 -13.89
CA ASP A 53 -9.90 4.73 -13.63
C ASP A 53 -10.80 5.04 -14.85
N GLY A 54 -12.11 5.07 -14.61
CA GLY A 54 -13.16 5.26 -15.61
C GLY A 54 -13.41 4.07 -16.55
N LEU A 55 -12.85 2.88 -16.27
CA LEU A 55 -13.10 1.63 -17.00
C LEU A 55 -13.91 0.60 -16.20
N HIS A 56 -14.16 0.85 -14.92
CA HIS A 56 -15.01 0.04 -14.04
C HIS A 56 -15.95 0.94 -13.23
N ASN A 57 -16.91 0.35 -12.52
CA ASN A 57 -17.86 1.06 -11.64
C ASN A 57 -17.68 0.71 -10.14
N HIS A 58 -16.64 -0.06 -9.81
CA HIS A 58 -16.30 -0.43 -8.43
C HIS A 58 -15.81 0.76 -7.61
N THR A 59 -16.31 0.90 -6.38
CA THR A 59 -15.82 1.87 -5.39
C THR A 59 -14.73 1.27 -4.51
N GLU A 60 -14.68 -0.06 -4.45
CA GLU A 60 -13.78 -0.82 -3.58
C GLU A 60 -12.31 -0.46 -3.79
N PRO A 61 -11.78 -0.22 -5.02
CA PRO A 61 -10.38 0.12 -5.18
C PRO A 61 -9.97 1.41 -4.45
N GLU A 62 -10.81 2.45 -4.50
CA GLU A 62 -10.55 3.71 -3.80
C GLU A 62 -10.73 3.57 -2.28
N GLN A 63 -11.71 2.76 -1.85
CA GLN A 63 -11.92 2.46 -0.43
C GLN A 63 -10.74 1.66 0.15
N VAL A 64 -10.23 0.66 -0.57
CA VAL A 64 -9.02 -0.09 -0.19
C VAL A 64 -7.83 0.85 -0.12
N LEU A 65 -7.65 1.73 -1.11
CA LEU A 65 -6.57 2.72 -1.10
C LEU A 65 -6.60 3.60 0.16
N GLN A 66 -7.76 4.13 0.50
CA GLN A 66 -7.94 4.96 1.70
C GLN A 66 -7.64 4.17 2.98
N ALA A 67 -8.16 2.95 3.09
CA ALA A 67 -7.93 2.09 4.26
C ALA A 67 -6.44 1.69 4.39
N SER A 68 -5.76 1.45 3.27
CA SER A 68 -4.32 1.16 3.25
C SER A 68 -3.49 2.35 3.74
N TRP A 69 -3.82 3.58 3.36
CA TRP A 69 -3.14 4.76 3.92
C TRP A 69 -3.37 4.89 5.43
N CYS A 70 -4.59 4.62 5.93
CA CYS A 70 -4.85 4.54 7.37
C CYS A 70 -3.96 3.48 8.03
N SER A 71 -3.82 2.30 7.41
CA SER A 71 -3.03 1.19 7.95
C SER A 71 -1.54 1.52 8.07
N THR A 72 -1.03 2.49 7.30
CA THR A 72 0.33 2.96 7.51
C THR A 72 0.50 3.60 8.88
N VAL A 73 -0.52 4.29 9.43
CA VAL A 73 -0.49 4.91 10.77
C VAL A 73 -0.37 3.84 11.84
N ASP A 74 -1.32 2.90 11.83
CA ASP A 74 -1.34 1.69 12.65
C ASP A 74 -1.95 0.54 11.83
N PRO A 75 -1.28 -0.61 11.71
CA PRO A 75 -1.72 -1.71 10.84
C PRO A 75 -3.08 -2.27 11.28
N ARG A 76 -3.45 -2.15 12.56
CA ARG A 76 -4.74 -2.62 13.09
C ARG A 76 -5.95 -1.87 12.52
N TYR A 77 -5.74 -0.71 11.90
CA TYR A 77 -6.82 0.01 11.23
C TYR A 77 -7.35 -0.72 10.00
N LEU A 78 -6.52 -1.53 9.33
CA LEU A 78 -6.97 -2.33 8.19
C LEU A 78 -7.60 -3.63 8.70
N LYS A 79 -8.85 -3.84 8.34
CA LYS A 79 -9.51 -5.11 8.57
C LYS A 79 -9.07 -6.12 7.51
N TYR A 80 -8.98 -7.40 7.90
CA TYR A 80 -8.89 -8.49 6.94
C TYR A 80 -10.15 -8.57 6.06
N PHE A 81 -9.96 -8.61 4.74
CA PHE A 81 -11.05 -8.79 3.79
C PHE A 81 -10.61 -9.69 2.64
N GLU A 82 -11.58 -10.39 2.06
CA GLU A 82 -11.42 -11.15 0.82
C GLU A 82 -12.53 -10.78 -0.14
N PHE A 83 -12.17 -10.63 -1.42
CA PHE A 83 -13.13 -10.43 -2.49
C PHE A 83 -13.41 -11.76 -3.19
N GLU A 84 -14.68 -12.03 -3.46
CA GLU A 84 -15.07 -13.20 -4.24
C GLU A 84 -14.51 -13.12 -5.66
N ARG A 85 -13.51 -13.94 -5.97
CA ARG A 85 -12.81 -13.96 -7.26
C ARG A 85 -13.75 -13.97 -8.48
N ARG A 86 -14.90 -14.66 -8.39
CA ARG A 86 -15.88 -14.77 -9.47
C ARG A 86 -16.52 -13.43 -9.86
N GLN A 87 -16.52 -12.46 -8.96
CA GLN A 87 -17.07 -11.12 -9.19
C GLN A 87 -16.06 -10.19 -9.87
N TRP A 88 -14.78 -10.57 -9.91
CA TRP A 88 -13.68 -9.74 -10.39
C TRP A 88 -12.93 -10.41 -11.55
N THR A 89 -13.60 -10.55 -12.70
CA THR A 89 -13.07 -11.31 -13.85
C THR A 89 -12.77 -10.40 -15.04
N GLY A 90 -11.97 -10.90 -15.97
CA GLY A 90 -11.64 -10.18 -17.19
C GLY A 90 -10.49 -9.17 -17.03
N PRO A 91 -10.17 -8.43 -18.10
CA PRO A 91 -8.92 -7.68 -18.22
C PRO A 91 -8.90 -6.35 -17.46
N ILE A 92 -9.95 -6.02 -16.70
CA ILE A 92 -10.01 -4.80 -15.87
C ILE A 92 -10.16 -5.19 -14.41
N ASP A 93 -11.22 -5.92 -14.08
CA ASP A 93 -11.51 -6.28 -12.69
C ASP A 93 -10.55 -7.34 -12.15
N GLY A 94 -10.06 -8.25 -13.01
CA GLY A 94 -9.05 -9.24 -12.62
C GLY A 94 -7.76 -8.63 -12.06
N PRO A 95 -7.10 -7.72 -12.80
CA PRO A 95 -5.95 -6.98 -12.30
C PRO A 95 -6.23 -6.22 -10.99
N LEU A 96 -7.37 -5.54 -10.88
CA LEU A 96 -7.74 -4.78 -9.68
C LEU A 96 -7.90 -5.71 -8.47
N TRP A 97 -8.55 -6.85 -8.65
CA TRP A 97 -8.68 -7.87 -7.61
C TRP A 97 -7.32 -8.41 -7.17
N CYS A 98 -6.46 -8.80 -8.11
CA CYS A 98 -5.10 -9.24 -7.78
C CYS A 98 -4.33 -8.18 -6.99
N ALA A 99 -4.43 -6.92 -7.40
CA ALA A 99 -3.74 -5.82 -6.73
C ALA A 99 -4.26 -5.61 -5.30
N MET A 100 -5.59 -5.60 -5.10
CA MET A 100 -6.21 -5.47 -3.78
C MET A 100 -5.85 -6.64 -2.86
N THR A 101 -5.91 -7.88 -3.36
CA THR A 101 -5.57 -9.08 -2.58
C THR A 101 -4.11 -9.05 -2.10
N HIS A 102 -3.17 -8.74 -2.99
CA HIS A 102 -1.75 -8.73 -2.62
C HIS A 102 -1.39 -7.54 -1.74
N LEU A 103 -1.98 -6.36 -1.98
CA LEU A 103 -1.80 -5.21 -1.10
C LEU A 103 -2.34 -5.52 0.29
N SER A 104 -3.57 -6.01 0.40
CA SER A 104 -4.21 -6.35 1.68
C SER A 104 -3.39 -7.37 2.46
N PHE A 105 -2.92 -8.44 1.79
CA PHE A 105 -2.06 -9.44 2.41
C PHE A 105 -0.74 -8.84 2.92
N GLY A 106 -0.06 -8.05 2.08
CA GLY A 106 1.19 -7.38 2.45
C GLY A 106 1.03 -6.38 3.60
N LEU A 107 -0.08 -5.65 3.68
CA LEU A 107 -0.30 -4.67 4.75
C LEU A 107 -0.81 -5.30 6.06
N ASN A 108 -1.64 -6.34 5.99
CA ASN A 108 -2.15 -7.01 7.19
C ASN A 108 -1.06 -7.83 7.90
N ASN A 109 -0.13 -8.43 7.16
CA ASN A 109 0.88 -9.34 7.76
C ASN A 109 2.30 -8.78 7.73
N GLY A 110 2.59 -7.86 6.81
CA GLY A 110 3.96 -7.46 6.47
C GLY A 110 4.74 -6.76 7.57
N TYR A 111 4.06 -6.23 8.60
CA TYR A 111 4.72 -5.65 9.76
C TYR A 111 5.30 -6.73 10.70
N ALA A 112 4.67 -7.91 10.77
CA ALA A 112 5.13 -9.04 11.58
C ALA A 112 5.95 -10.04 10.76
N TYR A 113 5.62 -10.20 9.48
CA TYR A 113 6.28 -11.10 8.54
C TYR A 113 6.68 -10.33 7.28
N GLU A 114 7.86 -9.71 7.31
CA GLU A 114 8.30 -8.83 6.21
C GLU A 114 8.29 -9.50 4.83
N GLY A 115 8.48 -10.83 4.78
CA GLY A 115 8.38 -11.63 3.55
C GLY A 115 7.06 -11.45 2.78
N ASP A 116 5.96 -11.21 3.48
CA ASP A 116 4.65 -10.95 2.87
C ASP A 116 4.62 -9.56 2.22
N LEU A 117 5.28 -8.58 2.81
CA LEU A 117 5.41 -7.24 2.24
C LEU A 117 6.34 -7.22 1.02
N TYR A 118 7.46 -7.96 1.06
CA TYR A 118 8.32 -8.14 -0.12
C TYR A 118 7.59 -8.84 -1.26
N SER A 119 6.81 -9.88 -0.94
CA SER A 119 5.98 -10.59 -1.92
C SER A 119 4.95 -9.65 -2.57
N ALA A 120 4.28 -8.83 -1.76
CA ALA A 120 3.34 -7.82 -2.24
C ALA A 120 4.03 -6.77 -3.14
N LEU A 121 5.18 -6.23 -2.74
CA LEU A 121 5.94 -5.26 -3.53
C LEU A 121 6.36 -5.83 -4.89
N GLY A 122 6.95 -7.03 -4.90
CA GLY A 122 7.39 -7.69 -6.13
C GLY A 122 6.22 -8.02 -7.05
N PHE A 123 5.09 -8.45 -6.50
CA PHE A 123 3.87 -8.70 -7.29
C PHE A 123 3.28 -7.40 -7.85
N LEU A 124 3.07 -6.38 -7.01
CA LEU A 124 2.43 -5.13 -7.40
C LEU A 124 3.26 -4.35 -8.43
N TYR A 125 4.59 -4.35 -8.33
CA TYR A 125 5.46 -3.76 -9.35
C TYR A 125 5.29 -4.45 -10.70
N ARG A 126 5.35 -5.79 -10.71
CA ARG A 126 5.20 -6.59 -11.93
C ARG A 126 3.83 -6.42 -12.56
N LEU A 127 2.78 -6.40 -11.74
CA LEU A 127 1.41 -6.15 -12.18
C LEU A 127 1.28 -4.76 -12.80
N ALA A 128 1.74 -3.71 -12.11
CA ALA A 128 1.69 -2.33 -12.61
C ALA A 128 2.43 -2.21 -13.96
N ALA A 129 3.63 -2.80 -14.05
CA ALA A 129 4.41 -2.81 -15.30
C ALA A 129 3.70 -3.55 -16.45
N HIS A 130 2.93 -4.61 -16.15
CA HIS A 130 2.17 -5.39 -17.12
C HIS A 130 0.95 -4.65 -17.66
N VAL A 131 0.19 -3.99 -16.78
CA VAL A 131 -1.07 -3.35 -17.18
C VAL A 131 -0.88 -1.96 -17.79
N LEU A 132 0.23 -1.28 -17.48
CA LEU A 132 0.50 0.05 -18.00
C LEU A 132 0.80 0.03 -19.50
N PRO A 133 0.28 0.99 -20.29
CA PRO A 133 0.57 1.05 -21.73
C PRO A 133 2.06 1.27 -22.05
N GLU A 134 2.78 1.95 -21.15
CA GLU A 134 4.18 2.30 -21.30
C GLU A 134 4.93 2.10 -19.98
N ARG A 135 5.61 0.96 -19.83
CA ARG A 135 6.44 0.64 -18.64
C ARG A 135 7.43 1.75 -18.30
N SER A 136 8.02 2.42 -19.30
CA SER A 136 9.01 3.46 -19.08
C SER A 136 8.52 4.63 -18.21
N VAL A 137 7.20 4.86 -18.14
CA VAL A 137 6.60 5.88 -17.27
C VAL A 137 6.72 5.44 -15.80
N LEU A 138 6.42 4.17 -15.50
CA LEU A 138 6.58 3.60 -14.17
C LEU A 138 8.05 3.62 -13.75
N ASP A 139 8.97 3.23 -14.63
CA ASP A 139 10.41 3.19 -14.31
C ASP A 139 10.97 4.60 -13.99
N ARG A 140 10.55 5.62 -14.75
CA ARG A 140 10.92 7.03 -14.48
C ARG A 140 10.37 7.56 -13.16
N TRP A 141 9.21 7.07 -12.74
CA TRP A 141 8.65 7.38 -11.43
C TRP A 141 9.39 6.60 -10.32
N MET A 142 9.64 5.32 -10.51
CA MET A 142 10.16 4.43 -9.48
C MET A 142 11.55 4.84 -8.97
N GLN A 143 12.49 5.08 -9.88
CA GLN A 143 13.88 5.36 -9.51
C GLN A 143 14.05 6.53 -8.51
N PRO A 144 13.50 7.74 -8.76
CA PRO A 144 13.61 8.83 -7.80
C PRO A 144 12.87 8.55 -6.48
N ILE A 145 11.79 7.75 -6.50
CA ILE A 145 11.07 7.36 -5.29
C ILE A 145 11.92 6.43 -4.42
N LEU A 146 12.56 5.41 -4.98
CA LEU A 146 13.42 4.50 -4.22
C LEU A 146 14.59 5.24 -3.56
N ILE A 147 15.27 6.12 -4.31
CA ILE A 147 16.37 6.94 -3.78
C ILE A 147 15.89 7.81 -2.61
N ARG A 148 14.73 8.47 -2.78
CA ARG A 148 14.14 9.32 -1.75
C ARG A 148 13.75 8.55 -0.51
N LEU A 149 13.12 7.39 -0.65
CA LEU A 149 12.74 6.55 0.48
C LEU A 149 13.98 6.09 1.26
N GLY A 150 15.03 5.63 0.56
CA GLY A 150 16.32 5.28 1.18
C GLY A 150 16.97 6.42 1.95
N GLN A 151 16.89 7.65 1.44
CA GLN A 151 17.51 8.81 2.07
C GLN A 151 16.75 9.33 3.30
N HIS A 152 15.42 9.30 3.26
CA HIS A 152 14.58 9.96 4.27
C HIS A 152 13.93 9.00 5.28
N TYR A 153 13.79 7.72 4.91
CA TYR A 153 13.10 6.71 5.71
C TYR A 153 13.94 5.42 5.76
N PRO A 154 15.18 5.48 6.25
CA PRO A 154 16.05 4.32 6.31
C PRO A 154 15.45 3.24 7.23
N VAL A 155 15.88 1.99 7.03
CA VAL A 155 15.56 0.88 7.92
C VAL A 155 15.88 1.22 9.37
N GLN A 156 14.98 0.84 10.27
CA GLN A 156 15.14 1.05 11.70
C GLN A 156 15.50 -0.27 12.38
N THR A 157 16.44 -0.22 13.33
CA THR A 157 16.70 -1.35 14.20
C THR A 157 15.64 -1.40 15.29
N ILE A 158 14.77 -2.40 15.22
CA ILE A 158 13.72 -2.64 16.23
C ILE A 158 14.26 -3.65 17.23
N ASP A 159 14.15 -3.35 18.53
CA ASP A 159 14.40 -4.33 19.59
C ASP A 159 13.16 -5.25 19.69
N PRO A 160 13.28 -6.55 19.35
CA PRO A 160 12.13 -7.47 19.34
C PRO A 160 11.53 -7.69 20.74
N PHE A 161 12.22 -7.28 21.81
CA PHE A 161 11.72 -7.41 23.17
C PHE A 161 11.09 -6.12 23.72
N ALA A 162 11.18 -5.00 23.00
CA ALA A 162 10.67 -3.71 23.47
C ALA A 162 9.13 -3.64 23.51
N ASP A 163 8.46 -4.50 22.76
CA ASP A 163 7.00 -4.57 22.67
C ASP A 163 6.55 -5.97 22.22
N LEU A 164 6.66 -6.95 23.13
CA LEU A 164 6.38 -8.37 22.86
C LEU A 164 4.94 -8.68 22.40
N PHE A 165 4.03 -7.73 22.55
CA PHE A 165 2.60 -7.89 22.28
C PHE A 165 2.06 -6.85 21.29
N ASP A 166 2.95 -6.14 20.59
CA ASP A 166 2.60 -5.19 19.52
C ASP A 166 1.65 -4.05 19.97
N TYR A 167 1.66 -3.67 21.25
CA TYR A 167 0.79 -2.60 21.77
C TYR A 167 1.04 -1.27 21.05
N ARG A 168 2.30 -1.01 20.71
CA ARG A 168 2.81 0.21 20.06
C ARG A 168 3.34 -0.08 18.66
N ILE A 169 2.79 -1.07 17.97
CA ILE A 169 3.28 -1.48 16.64
C ILE A 169 3.38 -0.32 15.64
N GLY A 170 2.47 0.65 15.68
CA GLY A 170 2.53 1.86 14.84
C GLY A 170 3.84 2.66 15.01
N GLU A 171 4.39 2.75 16.23
CA GLU A 171 5.66 3.44 16.50
C GLU A 171 6.86 2.73 15.85
N GLN A 172 6.77 1.40 15.73
CA GLN A 172 7.85 0.55 15.23
C GLN A 172 7.96 0.55 13.70
N LEU A 173 6.93 1.01 12.98
CA LEU A 173 6.94 1.00 11.51
C LEU A 173 7.92 2.04 10.90
N GLY A 174 8.37 3.01 11.70
CA GLY A 174 9.16 4.16 11.24
C GLY A 174 8.37 5.46 11.15
N PRO A 175 8.99 6.58 10.71
CA PRO A 175 8.40 7.92 10.75
C PRO A 175 7.15 7.99 9.89
N LEU A 176 6.12 8.75 10.29
CA LEU A 176 4.90 8.95 9.48
C LEU A 176 5.23 9.38 8.04
N ILE A 177 4.56 8.78 7.06
CA ILE A 177 4.75 9.03 5.63
C ILE A 177 3.40 9.41 5.01
N GLY A 178 3.34 10.54 4.32
CA GLY A 178 2.20 10.92 3.50
C GLY A 178 2.44 10.69 2.02
N ARG A 179 1.39 10.92 1.22
CA ARG A 179 1.40 10.65 -0.22
C ARG A 179 2.44 11.44 -1.00
N ASP A 180 2.83 12.63 -0.52
CA ASP A 180 3.82 13.50 -1.16
C ASP A 180 5.17 12.81 -1.38
N VAL A 181 5.55 11.85 -0.52
CA VAL A 181 6.80 11.13 -0.70
C VAL A 181 6.85 10.43 -2.07
N LEU A 182 5.68 10.02 -2.59
CA LEU A 182 5.49 9.30 -3.84
C LEU A 182 5.37 10.25 -5.06
N ASP A 183 5.46 11.57 -4.87
CA ASP A 183 5.51 12.53 -5.98
C ASP A 183 6.94 13.08 -6.15
N PRO A 184 7.69 12.66 -7.18
CA PRO A 184 9.07 13.11 -7.38
C PRO A 184 9.20 14.63 -7.57
N ALA A 185 8.12 15.34 -7.91
CA ALA A 185 8.12 16.80 -8.05
C ALA A 185 7.97 17.55 -6.72
N LEU A 186 7.51 16.89 -5.66
CA LEU A 186 7.34 17.48 -4.33
C LEU A 186 8.48 17.10 -3.39
N PRO A 187 9.06 18.04 -2.63
CA PRO A 187 10.03 17.70 -1.59
C PRO A 187 9.31 17.05 -0.39
N PRO A 188 9.94 16.07 0.31
CA PRO A 188 9.41 15.50 1.54
C PRO A 188 9.07 16.57 2.57
N ASN A 189 7.92 16.45 3.23
CA ASN A 189 7.44 17.44 4.18
C ASN A 189 6.57 16.80 5.26
N MET A 190 7.17 16.62 6.44
CA MET A 190 6.50 15.99 7.59
C MET A 190 5.20 16.68 8.00
N ALA A 191 5.09 18.01 7.86
CA ALA A 191 3.86 18.72 8.19
C ALA A 191 2.72 18.37 7.23
N ARG A 192 3.03 18.28 5.92
CA ARG A 192 2.05 17.83 4.92
C ARG A 192 1.75 16.34 5.04
N ASP A 193 2.73 15.53 5.42
CA ASP A 193 2.52 14.10 5.69
C ASP A 193 1.51 13.89 6.83
N ARG A 194 1.70 14.59 7.95
CA ARG A 194 0.75 14.56 9.08
C ARG A 194 -0.61 15.12 8.70
N GLN A 195 -0.66 16.22 7.96
CA GLN A 195 -1.94 16.77 7.50
C GLN A 195 -2.70 15.75 6.62
N PHE A 196 -2.04 15.16 5.63
CA PHE A 196 -2.62 14.17 4.74
C PHE A 196 -3.16 12.95 5.50
N LEU A 197 -2.38 12.39 6.44
CA LEU A 197 -2.81 11.23 7.21
C LEU A 197 -3.99 11.57 8.14
N SER A 198 -3.95 12.74 8.79
CA SER A 198 -5.06 13.21 9.64
C SER A 198 -6.35 13.38 8.85
N GLU A 199 -6.28 13.97 7.66
CA GLU A 199 -7.43 14.13 6.76
C GLU A 199 -7.91 12.77 6.24
N THR A 200 -6.99 11.86 5.93
CA THR A 200 -7.32 10.51 5.46
C THR A 200 -8.07 9.71 6.52
N LEU A 201 -7.60 9.71 7.77
CA LEU A 201 -8.27 9.06 8.90
C LEU A 201 -9.67 9.64 9.13
N ALA A 202 -9.78 10.97 9.21
CA ALA A 202 -11.06 11.65 9.43
C ALA A 202 -12.07 11.36 8.31
N ASN A 203 -11.62 11.41 7.05
CA ASN A 203 -12.46 11.12 5.90
C ASN A 203 -12.91 9.65 5.89
N ALA A 204 -12.02 8.71 6.22
CA ALA A 204 -12.35 7.29 6.19
C ALA A 204 -13.40 6.89 7.24
N VAL A 205 -13.36 7.54 8.42
CA VAL A 205 -14.41 7.43 9.44
C VAL A 205 -15.72 8.05 8.94
N ALA A 206 -15.66 9.26 8.37
CA ALA A 206 -16.84 9.97 7.91
C ALA A 206 -17.58 9.21 6.78
N THR A 207 -16.84 8.57 5.87
CA THR A 207 -17.39 7.77 4.78
C THR A 207 -17.78 6.35 5.19
N LYS A 208 -17.50 5.94 6.43
CA LYS A 208 -17.73 4.58 6.94
C LYS A 208 -17.10 3.51 6.04
N ASN A 209 -15.81 3.69 5.74
CA ASN A 209 -15.07 2.78 4.88
C ASN A 209 -15.17 1.32 5.40
N PRO A 210 -15.67 0.36 4.60
CA PRO A 210 -15.96 -0.99 5.08
C PRO A 210 -14.72 -1.86 5.35
N PHE A 211 -13.53 -1.41 4.91
CA PHE A 211 -12.27 -2.10 5.11
C PHE A 211 -11.51 -1.64 6.36
N LEU A 212 -12.11 -0.73 7.13
CA LEU A 212 -11.57 -0.24 8.38
C LEU A 212 -12.10 -1.03 9.58
N ALA A 213 -11.24 -1.24 10.57
CA ALA A 213 -11.62 -1.75 11.87
C ALA A 213 -12.54 -0.76 12.60
N THR A 214 -13.62 -1.21 13.22
CA THR A 214 -14.43 -0.32 14.06
C THR A 214 -13.67 0.05 15.35
N PRO A 215 -14.05 1.14 16.04
CA PRO A 215 -13.50 1.43 17.37
C PRO A 215 -13.64 0.26 18.37
N GLU A 216 -14.68 -0.56 18.24
CA GLU A 216 -14.84 -1.76 19.07
C GLU A 216 -13.83 -2.85 18.67
N ASP A 217 -13.66 -3.10 17.36
CA ASP A 217 -12.63 -4.05 16.88
C ASP A 217 -11.23 -3.65 17.39
N LEU A 218 -10.91 -2.35 17.39
CA LEU A 218 -9.62 -1.84 17.87
C LEU A 218 -9.45 -2.00 19.38
N LYS A 219 -10.53 -1.84 20.15
CA LYS A 219 -10.52 -2.07 21.59
C LYS A 219 -10.29 -3.55 21.92
N ASP A 220 -10.85 -4.46 21.13
CA ASP A 220 -10.62 -5.91 21.27
C ASP A 220 -9.17 -6.31 20.91
N LEU A 221 -8.46 -5.46 20.18
CA LEU A 221 -7.03 -5.61 19.83
C LEU A 221 -6.09 -4.83 20.78
N ASP A 222 -6.58 -4.43 21.96
CA ASP A 222 -5.84 -3.65 22.96
C ASP A 222 -5.18 -2.39 22.37
N PHE A 223 -5.87 -1.71 21.43
CA PHE A 223 -5.38 -0.46 20.83
C PHE A 223 -5.26 0.64 21.89
N GLU A 224 -4.06 1.21 22.02
CA GLU A 224 -3.81 2.35 22.91
C GLU A 224 -4.08 3.69 22.22
N GLY A 225 -4.82 4.56 22.89
CA GLY A 225 -5.14 5.91 22.41
C GLY A 225 -6.54 6.02 21.82
N GLU A 226 -6.78 7.13 21.12
CA GLU A 226 -8.06 7.40 20.48
C GLU A 226 -8.01 6.90 19.02
N PRO A 227 -8.90 5.96 18.63
CA PRO A 227 -8.97 5.49 17.24
C PRO A 227 -9.10 6.62 16.23
N TYR A 228 -8.41 6.47 15.09
CA TYR A 228 -8.48 7.40 13.97
C TYR A 228 -7.97 8.82 14.24
N LEU A 229 -7.16 8.99 15.29
CA LEU A 229 -6.33 10.19 15.48
C LEU A 229 -4.87 9.89 15.23
N LEU A 230 -4.14 10.91 14.77
CA LEU A 230 -2.70 10.79 14.66
C LEU A 230 -2.06 10.75 16.04
N PRO A 231 -1.15 9.80 16.28
CA PRO A 231 -0.42 9.72 17.53
C PRO A 231 0.63 10.85 17.67
N HIS A 232 1.01 11.13 18.91
CA HIS A 232 1.83 12.29 19.30
C HIS A 232 3.34 12.07 19.32
N PHE A 233 3.81 10.88 18.92
CA PHE A 233 5.22 10.55 18.88
C PHE A 233 6.03 11.38 17.87
#